data_AF-A0A4R8C5F1-F1
#
_entry.id   AF-A0A4R8C5F1-F1
#
_cell.length_a   1.000
_cell.length_b   1.000
_cell.length_c   1.000
_cell.angle_alpha   90.00
_cell.angle_beta   90.00
_cell.angle_gamma   90.00
#
_symmetry.space_group_name_H-M   'P 1'
#
loop_
_entity.id
_entity.type
_entity.pdbx_description
1 polymer ?
#
loop_
_entity_poly.entity_id
_entity_poly.type
_entity_poly.pdbx_seq_one_letter_code
_entity_poly.pdbx_strand_id
1 'polypeptide(L)' 'MANAPECPVCGERGVPILYGLPTRVAREAAAAGKVRLFGCVVPTEPDQWTCERSHTWRADDDQVLIAVIDAALKRD' A
#
# COMPACT_ATOMS: atom_id res chain seq x y z
N MET A 1 -10.18 11.96 -5.48
CA MET A 1 -9.07 11.61 -4.57
C MET A 1 -9.55 10.42 -3.74
N ALA A 2 -9.14 9.20 -4.09
CA ALA A 2 -9.43 8.06 -3.23
C ALA A 2 -8.70 8.29 -1.90
N ASN A 3 -9.44 8.36 -0.79
CA ASN A 3 -8.83 8.59 0.51
C ASN A 3 -8.33 7.24 1.03
N ALA A 4 -7.02 7.13 1.25
CA ALA A 4 -6.46 5.93 1.86
C ALA A 4 -7.11 5.69 3.24
N PRO A 5 -7.42 4.43 3.60
CA PRO A 5 -8.00 4.11 4.88
C PRO A 5 -7.04 4.47 6.02
N GLU A 6 -7.61 4.76 7.18
CA GLU A 6 -6.88 4.99 8.41
C GLU A 6 -6.56 3.65 9.08
N CYS A 7 -5.44 3.62 9.80
CA CYS A 7 -5.02 2.46 10.55
C CYS A 7 -6.03 2.17 11.67
N PRO A 8 -6.59 0.94 11.77
CA PRO A 8 -7.57 0.61 12.81
C PRO A 8 -6.98 0.60 14.23
N VAL A 9 -5.65 0.60 14.36
CA VAL A 9 -4.95 0.54 15.65
C VAL A 9 -4.55 1.93 16.17
N CYS A 10 -4.06 2.80 15.28
CA CYS A 10 -3.48 4.09 15.69
C CYS A 10 -4.01 5.32 14.95
N GLY A 11 -4.95 5.17 14.01
CA GLY A 11 -5.58 6.27 13.26
C GLY A 11 -4.69 6.92 12.20
N GLU A 12 -3.43 6.51 12.07
CA GLU A 12 -2.52 7.03 11.05
C GLU A 12 -2.96 6.67 9.64
N ARG A 13 -2.60 7.49 8.65
CA ARG A 13 -2.94 7.21 7.25
C ARG A 13 -2.24 5.94 6.75
N GLY A 14 -2.99 5.07 6.08
CA GLY A 14 -2.45 3.89 5.43
C GLY A 14 -1.72 4.21 4.12
N VAL A 15 -0.68 3.44 3.85
CA VAL A 15 -0.04 3.33 2.54
C VAL A 15 -0.17 1.89 2.04
N PRO A 16 -0.38 1.68 0.73
CA PRO A 16 -0.57 0.36 0.18
C PRO A 16 0.71 -0.47 0.25
N ILE A 17 0.54 -1.77 0.48
CA ILE A 17 1.61 -2.77 0.44
C ILE A 17 1.69 -3.34 -0.98
N LEU A 18 2.88 -3.29 -1.57
CA LEU A 18 3.19 -3.93 -2.84
C LEU A 18 4.03 -5.19 -2.59
N TYR A 19 3.48 -6.33 -2.98
CA TYR A 19 4.18 -7.62 -2.98
C TYR A 19 4.83 -7.90 -4.34
N GLY A 20 5.75 -8.87 -4.36
CA GLY A 20 6.41 -9.33 -5.57
C GLY A 20 7.72 -8.59 -5.85
N LEU A 21 8.25 -8.78 -7.06
CA LEU A 21 9.47 -8.09 -7.49
C LEU A 21 9.14 -6.64 -7.88
N PRO A 22 9.66 -5.63 -7.16
CA PRO A 22 9.29 -4.25 -7.42
C PRO A 22 9.92 -3.75 -8.73
N THR A 23 9.12 -3.02 -9.50
CA THR A 23 9.60 -2.24 -10.65
C THR A 23 10.42 -1.04 -10.17
N ARG A 24 11.14 -0.37 -11.08
CA ARG A 24 11.87 0.87 -10.74
C ARG A 24 10.94 1.93 -10.15
N VAL A 25 9.77 2.13 -10.76
CA VAL A 25 8.78 3.11 -10.30
C VAL A 25 8.26 2.77 -8.91
N ALA A 26 8.02 1.49 -8.61
CA ALA A 26 7.62 1.06 -7.27
C ALA A 26 8.70 1.31 -6.21
N ARG A 27 9.98 1.13 -6.56
CA ARG A 27 11.10 1.48 -5.66
C ARG A 27 11.17 2.96 -5.37
N GLU A 28 11.00 3.81 -6.39
CA GLU A 28 10.98 5.27 -6.23
C GLU A 28 9.78 5.73 -5.38
N ALA A 29 8.59 5.15 -5.60
CA ALA A 29 7.40 5.44 -4.79
C ALA A 29 7.58 5.02 -3.32
N ALA A 30 8.26 3.89 -3.07
CA ALA A 30 8.55 3.44 -1.71
C ALA A 30 9.56 4.34 -0.99
N ALA A 31 10.59 4.79 -1.69
CA ALA A 31 11.53 5.78 -1.15
C ALA A 31 10.85 7.11 -0.80
N ALA A 32 9.77 7.46 -1.51
CA ALA A 32 8.94 8.62 -1.24
C ALA A 32 7.84 8.36 -0.18
N GLY A 33 7.80 7.19 0.45
CA GLY A 33 6.80 6.84 1.47
C GLY A 33 5.37 6.66 0.95
N LYS A 34 5.17 6.50 -0.36
CA LYS A 34 3.83 6.39 -0.96
C LYS A 34 3.29 4.97 -0.98
N VAL A 35 4.17 3.98 -0.93
CA VAL A 35 3.87 2.54 -0.90
C VAL A 35 4.88 1.85 0.02
N ARG A 36 4.53 0.69 0.55
CA ARG A 36 5.46 -0.20 1.26
C ARG A 36 5.78 -1.40 0.38
N LEU A 37 7.06 -1.72 0.20
CA LEU A 37 7.46 -2.95 -0.48
C LEU A 37 7.48 -4.10 0.53
N PHE A 38 6.88 -5.23 0.17
CA PHE A 38 6.92 -6.46 0.93
C PHE A 38 7.55 -7.58 0.09
N GLY A 39 7.89 -8.69 0.73
CA GLY A 39 8.60 -9.80 0.10
C GLY A 39 7.97 -10.31 -1.20
N CYS A 40 8.74 -11.09 -1.96
CA CYS A 40 8.30 -11.59 -3.26
C CYS A 40 7.15 -12.61 -3.19
N VAL A 41 6.90 -13.20 -2.02
CA VAL A 41 5.86 -14.21 -1.82
C VAL A 41 4.57 -13.53 -1.37
N VAL A 42 3.50 -13.71 -2.16
CA VAL A 42 2.15 -13.24 -1.82
C VAL A 42 1.45 -14.34 -1.02
N PRO A 43 1.08 -14.12 0.25
CA PRO A 43 0.28 -15.07 1.01
C PRO A 43 -1.16 -15.16 0.47
N THR A 44 -1.89 -16.22 0.82
CA THR A 44 -3.29 -16.44 0.38
C THR A 44 -4.22 -15.29 0.77
N GLU A 45 -3.97 -14.69 1.93
CA GLU A 45 -4.70 -13.51 2.43
C GLU A 45 -3.67 -12.42 2.74
N PRO A 46 -3.27 -11.61 1.74
CA PRO A 46 -2.29 -10.57 1.94
C PRO A 46 -2.90 -9.36 2.64
N ASP A 47 -2.16 -8.81 3.59
CA ASP A 47 -2.41 -7.47 4.10
C ASP A 47 -2.21 -6.47 2.97
N GLN A 48 -3.10 -5.48 2.88
CA GLN A 48 -3.11 -4.54 1.76
C GLN A 48 -2.53 -3.18 2.15
N TRP A 49 -2.56 -2.85 3.43
CA TRP A 49 -2.23 -1.53 3.94
C TRP A 49 -1.27 -1.63 5.11
N THR A 50 -0.43 -0.60 5.26
CA THR A 50 0.38 -0.40 6.45
C THR A 50 0.44 1.06 6.86
N CYS A 51 0.69 1.33 8.13
CA CYS A 51 0.93 2.69 8.63
C CYS A 51 2.41 2.90 8.98
N GLU A 52 2.80 4.13 9.31
CA GLU A 52 4.17 4.45 9.74
C GLU A 52 4.63 3.66 10.98
N ARG A 53 3.69 3.29 11.87
CA ARG A 53 3.94 2.43 13.03
C ARG A 53 4.04 0.92 12.71
N SER A 54 4.05 0.55 11.43
CA SER A 54 4.19 -0.83 10.94
C SER A 54 3.04 -1.78 11.31
N HIS A 55 1.86 -1.28 11.69
CA HIS A 55 0.66 -2.11 11.70
C HIS A 55 0.27 -2.44 10.26
N THR A 56 -0.18 -3.66 10.00
CA THR A 56 -0.68 -4.11 8.70
C THR A 56 -2.13 -4.54 8.82
N TRP A 57 -2.91 -4.31 7.77
CA TRP A 57 -4.30 -4.73 7.73
C TRP A 57 -4.80 -4.88 6.29
N ARG A 58 -5.95 -5.54 6.16
CA ARG A 58 -6.74 -5.61 4.93
C ARG A 58 -7.95 -4.67 5.05
N ALA A 59 -8.34 -4.06 3.93
CA ALA A 59 -9.58 -3.30 3.83
C ALA A 59 -10.52 -3.99 2.84
N ASP A 60 -11.83 -3.78 2.97
CA ASP A 60 -12.84 -4.41 2.12
C ASP A 60 -13.05 -3.67 0.78
N ASP A 61 -12.28 -2.61 0.52
CA ASP A 61 -12.40 -1.78 -0.68
C ASP A 61 -11.15 -1.88 -1.56
N ASP A 62 -11.16 -2.89 -2.43
CA ASP A 62 -10.10 -3.12 -3.41
C ASP A 62 -10.04 -1.99 -4.46
N GLN A 63 -11.12 -1.25 -4.70
CA GLN A 63 -11.11 -0.11 -5.65
C GLN A 63 -10.30 1.06 -5.10
N VAL A 64 -10.43 1.34 -3.80
CA VAL A 64 -9.58 2.34 -3.12
C VAL A 64 -8.12 1.89 -3.14
N LEU A 65 -7.83 0.61 -2.91
CA LEU A 65 -6.47 0.08 -2.99
C LEU A 65 -5.84 0.32 -4.36
N ILE A 66 -6.53 -0.09 -5.42
CA ILE A 66 -6.05 0.06 -6.81
C ILE A 66 -5.84 1.55 -7.14
N ALA A 67 -6.81 2.41 -6.84
CA ALA A 67 -6.72 3.84 -7.14
C ALA A 67 -5.54 4.52 -6.43
N VAL A 68 -5.26 4.15 -5.17
CA VAL A 68 -4.11 4.70 -4.43
C VAL A 68 -2.78 4.17 -4.98
N ILE A 69 -2.72 2.90 -5.39
CA ILE A 69 -1.53 2.33 -6.04
C ILE A 69 -1.26 3.04 -7.37
N ASP A 70 -2.25 3.20 -8.23
CA ASP A 70 -2.07 3.87 -9.53
C ASP A 70 -1.62 5.32 -9.37
N ALA A 71 -2.24 6.05 -8.43
CA ALA A 71 -1.83 7.40 -8.08
C ALA A 71 -0.39 7.46 -7.53
N ALA A 72 0.01 6.48 -6.69
CA ALA A 72 1.36 6.41 -6.14
C ALA A 72 2.41 6.09 -7.22
N LEU A 73 2.07 5.25 -8.18
CA LEU A 73 2.93 4.84 -9.29
C LEU A 73 2.87 5.79 -10.49
N LYS A 74 2.07 6.87 -10.43
CA LYS A 74 1.86 7.82 -11.53
C LYS A 74 1.45 7.12 -12.84
N ARG A 75 0.56 6.14 -12.73
CA ARG A 75 -0.06 5.48 -13.89
C ARG A 75 -1.34 6.26 -14.17
N ASP A 76 -1.34 7.06 -15.24
CA ASP A 76 -2.55 7.69 -15.79
C ASP A 76 -3.37 6.65 -16.58
#